data_AF-A0A833HGJ6-F1
#
_entry.id   AF-A0A833HGJ6-F1
#
_cell.length_a   1.000
_cell.length_b   1.000
_cell.length_c   1.000
_cell.angle_alpha   90.00
_cell.angle_beta   90.00
_cell.angle_gamma   90.00
#
_symmetry.space_group_name_H-M   'P 1'
#
loop_
_entity.id
_entity.type
_entity.pdbx_description
1 polymer ?
#
loop_
_entity_poly.entity_id
_entity_poly.type
_entity_poly.pdbx_seq_one_letter_code
_entity_poly.pdbx_strand_id
1 'polypeptide(L)'
;MSRPARYVFLALALLLVVFPATIAKPGQPMNLKSDEPAYYLMALSLAHDFDLRCEVGDIGRLAVEFPHNLVNNLILMSADGWQTVYFGKPWLISLLAAPATAAFGSDGFVATNMALLVFSVWLGALYLRRHNPEWLALLFSAGFFLLSNAFAYVFWMHTEVLCVAGVTTCLYLALTPAPARPATGRLGRLVARFWNESTRPAFSGAALVFAAYNKPQLALLGLAPLVACWRGRG
;
A
#
# COMPACT_ATOMS: atom_id res chain seq x y z
N MET A 1 10.28 19.18 13.08
CA MET A 1 8.87 19.54 12.82
C MET A 1 8.34 20.38 13.93
N SER A 2 8.19 21.67 13.66
CA SER A 2 7.39 22.57 14.49
C SER A 2 5.96 22.00 14.59
N ARG A 3 5.27 22.27 15.69
CA ARG A 3 3.87 21.85 15.86
C ARG A 3 2.97 22.26 14.68
N PRO A 4 3.01 23.51 14.17
CA PRO A 4 2.16 23.90 13.05
C PRO A 4 2.46 23.11 11.78
N ALA A 5 3.74 22.86 11.46
CA ALA A 5 4.10 22.07 10.27
C ALA A 5 3.52 20.66 10.33
N ARG A 6 3.55 19.99 11.50
CA ARG A 6 2.95 18.67 11.68
C ARG A 6 1.45 18.68 11.40
N TYR A 7 0.73 19.68 11.89
CA TYR A 7 -0.72 19.78 11.68
C TYR A 7 -1.06 20.06 10.22
N VAL A 8 -0.32 20.94 9.54
CA VAL A 8 -0.50 21.19 8.11
C VAL A 8 -0.29 19.90 7.31
N PHE A 9 0.77 19.14 7.60
CA PHE A 9 0.99 17.87 6.90
C PHE A 9 -0.05 16.83 7.21
N LEU A 10 -0.50 16.72 8.46
CA LEU A 10 -1.57 15.81 8.81
C LEU A 10 -2.87 16.20 8.08
N ALA A 11 -3.21 17.48 8.04
CA ALA A 11 -4.39 17.98 7.34
C ALA A 11 -4.30 17.72 5.83
N LEU A 12 -3.15 17.98 5.20
CA LEU A 12 -2.94 17.70 3.78
C LEU A 12 -2.96 16.19 3.49
N ALA A 13 -2.34 15.37 4.35
CA ALA A 13 -2.39 13.91 4.23
C ALA A 13 -3.83 13.40 4.34
N LEU A 14 -4.59 13.88 5.32
CA LEU A 14 -6.00 13.54 5.50
C LEU A 14 -6.83 13.99 4.29
N LEU A 15 -6.63 15.23 3.82
CA LEU A 15 -7.30 15.74 2.63
C LEU A 15 -7.02 14.86 1.42
N LEU A 16 -5.76 14.50 1.18
CA LEU A 16 -5.38 13.64 0.07
C LEU A 16 -6.00 12.25 0.19
N VAL A 17 -6.07 11.67 1.38
CA VAL A 17 -6.66 10.33 1.58
C VAL A 17 -8.19 10.34 1.47
N VAL A 18 -8.84 11.37 2.00
CA VAL A 18 -10.31 11.50 1.98
C VAL A 18 -10.81 11.92 0.61
N PHE A 19 -10.06 12.74 -0.12
CA PHE A 19 -10.47 13.27 -1.43
C PHE A 19 -10.89 12.17 -2.43
N PRO A 20 -10.14 11.08 -2.64
CA PRO A 20 -10.57 9.97 -3.48
C PRO A 20 -11.89 9.34 -3.07
N ALA A 21 -12.18 9.26 -1.76
CA ALA A 21 -13.46 8.73 -1.25
C ALA A 21 -14.67 9.62 -1.60
N THR A 22 -14.42 10.84 -2.12
CA THR A 22 -15.46 11.77 -2.57
C THR A 22 -15.60 11.83 -4.09
N ILE A 23 -14.70 11.18 -4.84
CA ILE A 23 -14.74 11.14 -6.30
C ILE A 23 -15.49 9.87 -6.69
N ALA A 24 -16.77 9.99 -7.04
CA ALA A 24 -17.58 8.84 -7.43
C ALA A 24 -16.94 8.07 -8.60
N LYS A 25 -16.50 6.84 -8.36
CA LYS A 25 -16.33 5.84 -9.42
C LYS A 25 -17.70 5.27 -9.83
N PRO A 26 -17.89 4.96 -11.12
CA PRO A 26 -16.87 4.92 -12.17
C PRO A 26 -16.59 6.32 -12.76
N GLY A 27 -15.33 6.76 -12.67
CA GLY A 27 -14.84 7.83 -13.53
C GLY A 27 -14.76 7.35 -14.98
N GLN A 28 -14.39 8.22 -15.92
CA GLN A 28 -14.08 7.74 -17.27
C GLN A 28 -12.71 7.03 -17.30
N PRO A 29 -12.60 5.85 -17.96
CA PRO A 29 -13.65 5.12 -18.64
C PRO A 29 -14.52 4.31 -17.67
N MET A 30 -15.79 4.08 -18.02
CA MET A 30 -16.79 3.45 -17.13
C MET A 30 -16.56 1.95 -16.87
N ASN A 31 -15.45 1.40 -17.34
CA ASN A 31 -15.06 0.01 -17.17
C ASN A 31 -13.74 -0.08 -16.40
N LEU A 32 -13.57 -1.21 -15.71
CA LEU A 32 -12.31 -1.52 -15.08
C LEU A 32 -11.30 -2.00 -16.14
N LYS A 33 -10.05 -1.60 -15.96
CA LYS A 33 -8.96 -1.83 -16.91
C LYS A 33 -8.16 -3.07 -16.53
N SER A 34 -7.87 -3.92 -17.51
CA SER A 34 -6.93 -5.04 -17.37
C SER A 34 -7.27 -5.92 -16.16
N ASP A 35 -6.40 -5.96 -15.15
CA ASP A 35 -6.53 -6.80 -13.96
C ASP A 35 -7.35 -6.19 -12.81
N GLU A 36 -7.82 -4.94 -12.93
CA GLU A 36 -8.61 -4.28 -11.89
C GLU A 36 -9.82 -5.08 -11.38
N PRO A 37 -10.61 -5.76 -12.25
CA PRO A 37 -11.73 -6.55 -11.77
C PRO A 37 -11.32 -7.60 -10.74
N ALA A 38 -10.17 -8.26 -10.93
CA ALA A 38 -9.72 -9.32 -10.02
C ALA A 38 -9.42 -8.76 -8.62
N TYR A 39 -8.71 -7.64 -8.52
CA TYR A 39 -8.40 -7.04 -7.23
C TYR A 39 -9.62 -6.44 -6.54
N TYR A 40 -10.51 -5.83 -7.32
CA TYR A 40 -11.70 -5.21 -6.78
C TYR A 40 -12.72 -6.25 -6.30
N LEU A 41 -12.96 -7.32 -7.09
CA LEU A 41 -13.81 -8.44 -6.67
C LEU A 41 -13.24 -9.17 -5.44
N MET A 42 -11.92 -9.37 -5.35
CA MET A 42 -11.31 -9.90 -4.12
C MET A 42 -11.59 -9.01 -2.90
N ALA A 43 -11.59 -7.68 -3.08
CA ALA A 43 -11.88 -6.76 -1.99
C ALA A 43 -13.37 -6.83 -1.58
N LEU A 44 -14.28 -6.97 -2.55
CA LEU A 44 -15.71 -7.16 -2.29
C LEU A 44 -16.00 -8.49 -1.57
N SER A 45 -15.42 -9.59 -2.04
CA SER A 45 -15.58 -10.92 -1.43
C SER A 45 -15.03 -10.93 0.00
N LEU A 46 -13.85 -10.33 0.24
CA LEU A 46 -13.31 -10.16 1.60
C LEU A 46 -14.16 -9.24 2.48
N ALA A 47 -14.72 -8.17 1.91
CA ALA A 47 -15.50 -7.17 2.64
C ALA A 47 -16.88 -7.68 3.10
N HIS A 48 -17.52 -8.51 2.27
CA HIS A 48 -18.90 -8.94 2.51
C HIS A 48 -19.01 -10.40 2.96
N ASP A 49 -18.17 -11.27 2.42
CA ASP A 49 -18.32 -12.72 2.59
C ASP A 49 -17.12 -13.34 3.34
N PHE A 50 -16.08 -12.56 3.62
CA PHE A 50 -14.86 -12.96 4.34
C PHE A 50 -14.11 -14.14 3.70
N ASP A 51 -14.20 -14.27 2.39
CA ASP A 51 -13.51 -15.31 1.62
C ASP A 51 -12.70 -14.71 0.46
N LEU A 52 -12.26 -15.57 -0.47
CA LEU A 52 -11.53 -15.20 -1.69
C LEU A 52 -12.06 -16.01 -2.87
N ARG A 53 -13.39 -16.15 -2.95
CA ARG A 53 -14.08 -16.86 -4.03
C ARG A 53 -14.78 -15.84 -4.90
N CYS A 54 -14.81 -16.08 -6.21
CA CYS A 54 -15.61 -15.24 -7.09
C CYS A 54 -17.01 -15.84 -7.19
N GLU A 55 -17.96 -15.27 -6.45
CA GLU A 55 -19.35 -15.70 -6.46
C GLU A 55 -20.24 -14.78 -7.29
N VAL A 56 -21.44 -15.27 -7.63
CA VAL A 56 -22.45 -14.48 -8.35
C VAL A 56 -22.81 -13.20 -7.59
N GLY A 57 -22.78 -13.26 -6.25
CA GLY A 57 -22.99 -12.09 -5.38
C GLY A 57 -21.95 -10.99 -5.59
N ASP A 58 -20.67 -11.35 -5.75
CA ASP A 58 -19.60 -10.39 -6.03
C ASP A 58 -19.80 -9.69 -7.38
N ILE A 59 -20.18 -10.47 -8.39
CA ILE A 59 -20.46 -9.96 -9.74
C ILE A 59 -21.65 -9.01 -9.69
N GLY A 60 -22.69 -9.35 -8.92
CA GLY A 60 -23.84 -8.49 -8.69
C GLY A 60 -23.44 -7.15 -8.06
N ARG A 61 -22.61 -7.18 -7.00
CA ARG A 61 -22.08 -5.97 -6.35
C ARG A 61 -21.22 -5.13 -7.31
N LEU A 62 -20.34 -5.77 -8.07
CA LEU A 62 -19.55 -5.12 -9.10
C LEU A 62 -20.44 -4.45 -10.15
N ALA A 63 -21.51 -5.10 -10.59
CA ALA A 63 -22.40 -4.57 -11.62
C ALA A 63 -23.21 -3.35 -11.17
N VAL A 64 -23.43 -3.17 -9.85
CA VAL A 64 -24.05 -1.95 -9.30
C VAL A 64 -23.15 -0.74 -9.52
N GLU A 65 -21.84 -0.89 -9.29
CA GLU A 65 -20.87 0.22 -9.47
C GLU A 65 -20.36 0.33 -10.92
N PHE A 66 -20.18 -0.79 -11.60
CA PHE A 66 -19.58 -0.87 -12.93
C PHE A 66 -20.47 -1.67 -13.88
N PRO A 67 -21.62 -1.12 -14.32
CA PRO A 67 -22.65 -1.87 -15.06
C PRO A 67 -22.21 -2.39 -16.43
N HIS A 68 -21.17 -1.81 -17.02
CA HIS A 68 -20.66 -2.18 -18.35
C HIS A 68 -19.40 -3.03 -18.29
N ASN A 69 -18.99 -3.44 -17.09
CA ASN A 69 -17.72 -4.10 -16.91
C ASN A 69 -17.84 -5.61 -17.05
N LEU A 70 -16.91 -6.19 -17.80
CA LEU A 70 -16.80 -7.63 -17.93
C LEU A 70 -15.86 -8.14 -16.85
N VAL A 71 -16.20 -9.29 -16.27
CA VAL A 71 -15.36 -10.01 -15.32
C VAL A 71 -14.20 -10.66 -16.09
N ASN A 72 -13.25 -9.84 -16.52
CA ASN A 72 -12.10 -10.25 -17.32
C ASN A 72 -10.90 -10.55 -16.44
N ASN A 73 -10.00 -11.41 -16.93
CA ASN A 73 -8.71 -11.73 -16.29
C ASN A 73 -8.81 -12.43 -14.91
N LEU A 74 -9.91 -13.13 -14.64
CA LEU A 74 -9.98 -14.18 -13.61
C LEU A 74 -9.50 -15.50 -14.20
N ILE A 75 -8.34 -15.98 -13.76
CA ILE A 75 -7.77 -17.22 -14.31
C ILE A 75 -7.30 -18.09 -13.15
N LEU A 76 -8.23 -18.76 -12.48
CA LEU A 76 -8.00 -20.04 -11.78
C LEU A 76 -9.32 -20.82 -11.78
N MET A 77 -9.44 -21.75 -12.73
CA MET A 77 -10.54 -22.71 -12.77
C MET A 77 -10.22 -23.87 -11.83
N SER A 78 -11.19 -24.26 -11.02
CA SER A 78 -11.10 -25.39 -10.12
C SER A 78 -11.15 -26.74 -10.85
N ALA A 79 -10.56 -27.76 -10.24
CA ALA A 79 -10.56 -29.13 -10.74
C ALA A 79 -11.93 -29.84 -10.60
N ASP A 80 -12.93 -29.19 -10.00
CA ASP A 80 -14.27 -29.73 -9.71
C ASP A 80 -15.23 -29.68 -10.91
N GLY A 81 -14.70 -29.62 -12.14
CA GLY A 81 -15.55 -29.44 -13.32
C GLY A 81 -16.07 -28.00 -13.46
N TRP A 82 -15.26 -27.01 -13.04
CA TRP A 82 -15.49 -25.59 -13.28
C TRP A 82 -16.68 -25.04 -12.49
N GLN A 83 -17.00 -25.69 -11.38
CA GLN A 83 -18.07 -25.28 -10.48
C GLN A 83 -17.63 -24.14 -9.55
N THR A 84 -16.32 -23.92 -9.40
CA THR A 84 -15.77 -22.86 -8.55
C THR A 84 -14.74 -21.99 -9.28
N VAL A 85 -14.73 -20.70 -8.97
CA VAL A 85 -13.85 -19.71 -9.60
C VAL A 85 -13.03 -19.00 -8.54
N TYR A 86 -11.72 -19.04 -8.71
CA TYR A 86 -10.77 -18.38 -7.80
C TYR A 86 -10.02 -17.26 -8.51
N PHE A 87 -9.51 -16.32 -7.70
CA PHE A 87 -8.72 -15.20 -8.19
C PHE A 87 -7.29 -15.64 -8.48
N GLY A 88 -6.83 -15.44 -9.72
CA GLY A 88 -5.45 -15.74 -10.14
C GLY A 88 -4.45 -14.63 -9.81
N LYS A 89 -4.73 -13.79 -8.81
CA LYS A 89 -3.93 -12.62 -8.44
C LYS A 89 -3.61 -12.62 -6.95
N PRO A 90 -2.47 -12.01 -6.54
CA PRO A 90 -2.16 -11.79 -5.15
C PRO A 90 -3.26 -10.99 -4.42
N TRP A 91 -3.72 -11.48 -3.28
CA TRP A 91 -4.88 -10.93 -2.55
C TRP A 91 -4.55 -9.80 -1.55
N LEU A 92 -3.27 -9.48 -1.34
CA LEU A 92 -2.84 -8.67 -0.19
C LEU A 92 -3.32 -7.22 -0.24
N ILE A 93 -3.30 -6.58 -1.41
CA ILE A 93 -3.85 -5.22 -1.56
C ILE A 93 -5.37 -5.21 -1.38
N SER A 94 -6.05 -6.25 -1.85
CA SER A 94 -7.50 -6.40 -1.69
C SER A 94 -7.89 -6.57 -0.24
N LEU A 95 -7.11 -7.30 0.56
CA LEU A 95 -7.30 -7.38 2.01
C LEU A 95 -7.15 -6.01 2.69
N LEU A 96 -6.10 -5.27 2.35
CA LEU A 96 -5.87 -3.96 2.94
C LEU A 96 -6.97 -2.96 2.56
N ALA A 97 -7.50 -3.07 1.34
CA ALA A 97 -8.54 -2.19 0.84
C ALA A 97 -9.96 -2.60 1.29
N ALA A 98 -10.20 -3.88 1.62
CA ALA A 98 -11.53 -4.41 1.93
C ALA A 98 -12.33 -3.57 2.95
N PRO A 99 -11.77 -3.09 4.08
CA PRO A 99 -12.53 -2.26 5.02
C PRO A 99 -12.99 -0.93 4.43
N ALA A 100 -12.14 -0.28 3.62
CA ALA A 100 -12.50 0.97 2.96
C ALA A 100 -13.49 0.71 1.81
N THR A 101 -13.34 -0.40 1.10
CA THR A 101 -14.28 -0.85 0.07
C THR A 101 -15.65 -1.17 0.63
N ALA A 102 -15.74 -1.78 1.81
CA ALA A 102 -17.02 -2.02 2.48
C ALA A 102 -17.77 -0.70 2.77
N ALA A 103 -17.04 0.38 3.08
CA ALA A 103 -17.61 1.67 3.44
C ALA A 103 -17.90 2.59 2.25
N PHE A 104 -17.06 2.54 1.20
CA PHE A 104 -17.08 3.52 0.10
C PHE A 104 -16.97 2.87 -1.30
N GLY A 105 -17.13 1.56 -1.42
CA GLY A 105 -16.99 0.84 -2.69
C GLY A 105 -15.61 1.01 -3.33
N SER A 106 -15.57 1.22 -4.65
CA SER A 106 -14.32 1.37 -5.39
C SER A 106 -13.53 2.62 -5.02
N ASP A 107 -14.19 3.66 -4.52
CA ASP A 107 -13.54 4.88 -4.04
C ASP A 107 -12.75 4.63 -2.76
N GLY A 108 -13.23 3.73 -1.91
CA GLY A 108 -12.50 3.25 -0.73
C GLY A 108 -11.20 2.51 -1.09
N PHE A 109 -11.21 1.76 -2.20
CA PHE A 109 -10.00 1.12 -2.71
C PHE A 109 -8.97 2.18 -3.16
N VAL A 110 -9.42 3.19 -3.91
CA VAL A 110 -8.54 4.29 -4.36
C VAL A 110 -8.01 5.10 -3.17
N ALA A 111 -8.84 5.34 -2.16
CA ALA A 111 -8.43 5.99 -0.92
C ALA A 111 -7.33 5.19 -0.19
N THR A 112 -7.44 3.86 -0.19
CA THR A 112 -6.41 2.97 0.35
C THR A 112 -5.08 3.10 -0.42
N ASN A 113 -5.13 3.09 -1.75
CA ASN A 113 -3.95 3.36 -2.57
C ASN A 113 -3.34 4.73 -2.26
N MET A 114 -4.16 5.77 -2.13
CA MET A 114 -3.68 7.11 -1.81
C MET A 114 -3.03 7.15 -0.42
N ALA A 115 -3.59 6.46 0.57
CA ALA A 115 -3.00 6.34 1.90
C ALA A 115 -1.61 5.67 1.85
N LEU A 116 -1.44 4.63 1.04
CA LEU A 116 -0.15 3.97 0.82
C LEU A 116 0.87 4.90 0.11
N LEU A 117 0.43 5.72 -0.85
CA LEU A 117 1.28 6.71 -1.50
C LEU A 117 1.72 7.80 -0.51
N VAL A 118 0.78 8.37 0.25
CA VAL A 118 1.05 9.39 1.28
C VAL A 118 1.97 8.83 2.37
N PHE A 119 1.78 7.57 2.76
CA PHE A 119 2.68 6.88 3.68
C PHE A 119 4.10 6.79 3.10
N SER A 120 4.24 6.46 1.81
CA SER A 120 5.54 6.44 1.13
C SER A 120 6.21 7.83 1.10
N VAL A 121 5.43 8.88 0.81
CA VAL A 121 5.89 10.29 0.88
C VAL A 121 6.40 10.62 2.28
N TRP A 122 5.67 10.19 3.31
CA TRP A 122 6.05 10.44 4.70
C TRP A 122 7.37 9.72 5.04
N LEU A 123 7.50 8.43 4.73
CA LEU A 123 8.75 7.69 4.96
C LEU A 123 9.94 8.32 4.23
N GLY A 124 9.76 8.73 2.96
CA GLY A 124 10.79 9.44 2.20
C GLY A 124 11.20 10.76 2.88
N ALA A 125 10.23 11.55 3.34
CA ALA A 125 10.49 12.80 4.06
C ALA A 125 11.21 12.56 5.40
N LEU A 126 10.82 11.51 6.15
CA LEU A 126 11.49 11.12 7.41
C LEU A 126 12.93 10.67 7.18
N TYR A 127 13.22 10.05 6.04
CA TYR A 127 14.58 9.69 5.68
C TYR A 127 15.40 10.92 5.26
N LEU A 128 14.89 11.71 4.32
CA LEU A 128 15.59 12.86 3.73
C LEU A 128 15.90 13.96 4.75
N ARG A 129 15.04 14.16 5.76
CA ARG A 129 15.26 15.18 6.81
C ARG A 129 16.49 14.90 7.70
N ARG A 130 17.11 13.71 7.59
CA ARG A 130 18.37 13.40 8.29
C ARG A 130 19.55 14.17 7.72
N HIS A 131 19.45 14.62 6.47
CA HIS A 131 20.51 15.30 5.75
C HIS A 131 20.09 16.69 5.25
N ASN A 132 18.80 17.03 5.34
CA ASN A 132 18.22 18.23 4.75
C ASN A 132 17.29 18.95 5.73
N PRO A 133 17.07 20.27 5.55
CA PRO A 133 15.98 20.98 6.19
C PRO A 133 14.62 20.31 5.93
N GLU A 134 13.71 20.41 6.89
CA GLU A 134 12.45 19.68 6.89
C GLU A 134 11.55 19.96 5.68
N TRP A 135 11.40 21.24 5.32
CA TRP A 135 10.57 21.64 4.18
C TRP A 135 11.14 21.08 2.87
N LEU A 136 12.47 21.05 2.74
CA LEU A 136 13.16 20.55 1.55
C LEU A 136 13.03 19.03 1.45
N ALA A 137 13.20 18.32 2.57
CA ALA A 137 12.99 16.89 2.65
C ALA A 137 11.57 16.48 2.23
N LEU A 138 10.56 17.22 2.68
CA LEU A 138 9.20 16.96 2.24
C LEU A 138 8.98 17.33 0.77
N LEU A 139 9.43 18.52 0.34
CA LEU A 139 9.24 18.96 -1.04
C LEU A 139 9.82 17.94 -2.02
N PHE A 140 11.03 17.45 -1.78
CA PHE A 140 11.65 16.42 -2.62
C PHE A 140 10.91 15.09 -2.54
N SER A 141 10.50 14.65 -1.36
CA SER A 141 9.76 13.38 -1.22
C SER A 141 8.38 13.45 -1.91
N ALA A 142 7.63 14.51 -1.65
CA ALA A 142 6.33 14.75 -2.26
C ALA A 142 6.47 14.90 -3.78
N GLY A 143 7.43 15.69 -4.26
CA GLY A 143 7.71 15.83 -5.69
C GLY A 143 8.07 14.49 -6.33
N PHE A 144 8.93 13.69 -5.71
CA PHE A 144 9.32 12.38 -6.22
C PHE A 144 8.13 11.44 -6.40
N PHE A 145 7.22 11.33 -5.42
CA PHE A 145 6.09 10.42 -5.53
C PHE A 145 4.93 11.01 -6.34
N LEU A 146 4.51 12.26 -6.05
CA LEU A 146 3.32 12.88 -6.64
C LEU A 146 3.52 13.30 -8.09
N LEU A 147 4.75 13.64 -8.50
CA LEU A 147 5.06 13.97 -9.90
C LEU A 147 5.59 12.76 -10.70
N SER A 148 5.63 11.58 -10.08
CA SER A 148 5.94 10.33 -10.79
C SER A 148 4.67 9.61 -11.23
N ASN A 149 4.86 8.54 -12.00
CA ASN A 149 3.76 7.67 -12.40
C ASN A 149 3.08 6.99 -11.18
N ALA A 150 3.71 6.94 -10.00
CA ALA A 150 3.11 6.38 -8.79
C ALA A 150 1.79 7.07 -8.42
N PHE A 151 1.67 8.38 -8.68
CA PHE A 151 0.42 9.11 -8.47
C PHE A 151 -0.69 8.65 -9.41
N ALA A 152 -0.37 8.46 -10.70
CA ALA A 152 -1.34 7.93 -11.67
C ALA A 152 -1.82 6.52 -11.28
N TYR A 153 -0.92 5.68 -10.75
CA TYR A 153 -1.27 4.33 -10.27
C TYR A 153 -2.19 4.32 -9.04
N VAL A 154 -2.35 5.43 -8.31
CA VAL A 154 -3.34 5.49 -7.21
C VAL A 154 -4.75 5.20 -7.70
N PHE A 155 -5.09 5.73 -8.87
CA PHE A 155 -6.42 5.60 -9.46
C PHE A 155 -6.64 4.25 -10.15
N TRP A 156 -5.57 3.44 -10.28
CA TRP A 156 -5.60 2.08 -10.78
C TRP A 156 -5.74 1.10 -9.61
N MET A 157 -6.85 0.37 -9.51
CA MET A 157 -7.10 -0.60 -8.43
C MET A 157 -6.26 -1.87 -8.60
N HIS A 158 -4.97 -1.75 -8.28
CA HIS A 158 -3.95 -2.76 -8.50
C HIS A 158 -2.85 -2.68 -7.43
N THR A 159 -1.98 -3.69 -7.37
CA THR A 159 -0.94 -3.79 -6.34
C THR A 159 0.24 -2.81 -6.46
N GLU A 160 0.33 -1.99 -7.51
CA GLU A 160 1.54 -1.17 -7.76
C GLU A 160 1.88 -0.24 -6.60
N VAL A 161 0.87 0.42 -6.01
CA VAL A 161 1.09 1.35 -4.91
C VAL A 161 1.49 0.62 -3.62
N LEU A 162 0.97 -0.60 -3.41
CA LEU A 162 1.43 -1.47 -2.32
C LEU A 162 2.89 -1.89 -2.51
N CYS A 163 3.31 -2.20 -3.73
CA CYS A 163 4.70 -2.49 -4.05
C CYS A 163 5.61 -1.29 -3.75
N VAL A 164 5.20 -0.08 -4.16
CA VAL A 164 5.91 1.17 -3.85
C VAL A 164 6.04 1.37 -2.33
N ALA A 165 4.94 1.18 -1.59
CA ALA A 165 4.94 1.32 -0.13
C ALA A 165 5.83 0.26 0.54
N GLY A 166 5.77 -1.00 0.10
CA GLY A 166 6.59 -2.09 0.62
C GLY A 166 8.08 -1.86 0.40
N VAL A 167 8.49 -1.50 -0.82
CA VAL A 167 9.89 -1.16 -1.14
C VAL A 167 10.35 0.07 -0.37
N THR A 168 9.56 1.14 -0.34
CA THR A 168 9.90 2.37 0.39
C THR A 168 10.08 2.09 1.87
N THR A 169 9.21 1.25 2.46
CA THR A 169 9.32 0.82 3.85
C THR A 169 10.57 -0.02 4.06
N CYS A 170 10.83 -1.02 3.20
CA CYS A 170 12.06 -1.81 3.26
C CYS A 170 13.30 -0.92 3.28
N LEU A 171 13.40 0.03 2.35
CA LEU A 171 14.51 0.97 2.24
C LEU A 171 14.62 1.89 3.46
N TYR A 172 13.52 2.49 3.89
CA TYR A 172 13.48 3.35 5.07
C TYR A 172 14.01 2.61 6.30
N LEU A 173 13.50 1.39 6.54
CA LEU A 173 13.86 0.56 7.67
C LEU A 173 15.32 0.08 7.60
N ALA A 174 15.82 -0.32 6.43
CA ALA A 174 17.21 -0.75 6.27
C ALA A 174 18.22 0.40 6.43
N LEU A 175 17.93 1.56 5.84
CA LEU A 175 18.84 2.70 5.77
C LEU A 175 18.76 3.64 6.98
N THR A 176 17.74 3.50 7.82
CA THR A 176 17.57 4.30 9.04
C THR A 176 18.14 3.59 10.26
N PRO A 177 19.21 4.09 10.89
CA PRO A 177 19.78 3.53 12.11
C PRO A 177 18.75 3.45 13.23
N ALA A 178 18.92 2.47 14.11
CA ALA A 178 18.12 2.41 15.34
C ALA A 178 18.38 3.68 16.19
N PRO A 179 17.38 4.15 16.97
CA PRO A 179 17.57 5.32 17.83
C PRO A 179 18.71 5.07 18.83
N ALA A 180 19.75 5.90 18.80
CA ALA A 180 20.89 5.81 19.72
C ALA A 180 20.55 6.23 21.16
N ARG A 181 19.45 6.97 21.37
CA ARG A 181 19.02 7.41 22.71
C ARG A 181 17.99 6.44 23.28
N PRO A 182 18.13 6.05 24.57
CA PRO A 182 17.11 5.25 25.24
C PRO A 182 15.80 6.04 25.23
N ALA A 183 14.75 5.39 24.73
CA ALA A 183 13.46 6.02 24.58
C ALA A 183 12.88 6.35 25.96
N THR A 184 12.44 7.60 26.13
CA THR A 184 11.82 8.07 27.37
C THR A 184 10.34 7.66 27.41
N GLY A 185 9.88 7.20 28.58
CA GLY A 185 8.49 6.74 28.78
C GLY A 185 8.25 5.25 28.46
N ARG A 186 7.07 4.75 28.89
CA ARG A 186 6.71 3.31 28.82
C ARG A 186 6.55 2.82 27.38
N LEU A 187 5.87 3.61 26.54
CA LEU A 187 5.70 3.37 25.10
C LEU A 187 7.04 3.44 24.36
N GLY A 188 7.88 4.42 24.69
CA GLY A 188 9.20 4.56 24.10
C GLY A 188 10.06 3.31 24.31
N ARG A 189 10.13 2.81 25.55
CA ARG A 189 10.86 1.58 25.86
C ARG A 189 10.31 0.35 25.15
N LEU A 190 8.99 0.25 25.01
CA LEU A 190 8.35 -0.86 24.29
C LEU A 190 8.71 -0.81 22.80
N VAL A 191 8.61 0.37 22.17
CA VAL A 191 9.03 0.56 20.77
C VAL A 191 10.51 0.27 20.59
N ALA A 192 11.39 0.75 21.48
CA ALA A 192 12.83 0.48 21.40
C ALA A 192 13.17 -1.01 21.60
N ARG A 193 12.36 -1.75 22.36
CA ARG A 193 12.51 -3.20 22.52
C ARG A 193 12.23 -3.94 21.21
N PHE A 194 11.20 -3.50 20.48
CA PHE A 194 10.87 -4.09 19.17
C PHE A 194 11.70 -3.52 18.04
N TRP A 195 12.13 -2.27 18.10
CA TRP A 195 12.88 -1.57 17.06
C TRP A 195 14.32 -1.31 17.51
N ASN A 196 15.20 -2.27 17.24
CA ASN A 196 16.64 -2.20 17.55
C ASN A 196 17.47 -2.74 16.38
N GLU A 197 18.81 -2.68 16.48
CA GLU A 197 19.70 -3.13 15.39
C GLU A 197 19.54 -4.62 15.04
N SER A 198 19.20 -5.44 16.04
CA SER A 198 18.98 -6.88 15.89
C SER A 198 17.61 -7.26 15.31
N THR A 199 16.64 -6.36 15.26
CA THR A 199 15.31 -6.62 14.68
C THR A 199 15.06 -5.87 13.38
N ARG A 200 15.79 -4.79 13.13
CA ARG A 200 15.62 -3.91 11.96
C ARG A 200 15.66 -4.63 10.60
N PRO A 201 16.67 -5.45 10.26
CA PRO A 201 16.65 -6.30 9.07
C PRO A 201 15.41 -7.18 8.93
N ALA A 202 14.89 -7.74 10.03
CA ALA A 202 13.70 -8.59 9.99
C ALA A 202 12.46 -7.78 9.60
N PHE A 203 12.28 -6.59 10.18
CA PHE A 203 11.17 -5.70 9.80
C PHE A 203 11.30 -5.14 8.39
N SER A 204 12.53 -4.79 7.96
CA SER A 204 12.81 -4.37 6.59
C SER A 204 12.52 -5.50 5.59
N GLY A 205 12.94 -6.73 5.89
CA GLY A 205 12.63 -7.92 5.09
C GLY A 205 11.14 -8.23 5.06
N ALA A 206 10.45 -8.13 6.19
CA ALA A 206 9.00 -8.30 6.26
C ALA A 206 8.27 -7.27 5.38
N ALA A 207 8.70 -6.01 5.38
CA ALA A 207 8.16 -4.99 4.49
C ALA A 207 8.41 -5.30 3.01
N LEU A 208 9.57 -5.88 2.68
CA LEU A 208 9.90 -6.31 1.32
C LEU A 208 9.00 -7.45 0.83
N VAL A 209 8.55 -8.34 1.71
CA VAL A 209 7.64 -9.44 1.36
C VAL A 209 6.35 -8.90 0.73
N PHE A 210 5.82 -7.76 1.19
CA PHE A 210 4.64 -7.15 0.58
C PHE A 210 4.85 -6.82 -0.91
N ALA A 211 6.05 -6.35 -1.28
CA ALA A 211 6.38 -6.08 -2.67
C ALA A 211 6.74 -7.35 -3.45
N ALA A 212 7.56 -8.22 -2.86
CA ALA A 212 8.06 -9.45 -3.51
C ALA A 212 6.96 -10.50 -3.74
N TYR A 213 5.97 -10.58 -2.84
CA TYR A 213 4.79 -11.43 -3.01
C TYR A 213 4.01 -11.09 -4.28
N ASN A 214 3.93 -9.79 -4.60
CA ASN A 214 3.23 -9.29 -5.77
C ASN A 214 4.11 -9.33 -7.03
N LYS A 215 5.39 -8.96 -6.89
CA LYS A 215 6.37 -8.89 -7.97
C LYS A 215 7.74 -9.36 -7.46
N PRO A 216 8.10 -10.63 -7.64
CA PRO A 216 9.32 -11.22 -7.09
C PRO A 216 10.60 -10.46 -7.44
N GLN A 217 10.67 -9.87 -8.63
CA GLN A 217 11.79 -9.05 -9.09
C GLN A 217 12.07 -7.84 -8.19
N LEU A 218 11.07 -7.32 -7.45
CA LEU A 218 11.26 -6.22 -6.51
C LEU A 218 12.09 -6.62 -5.28
N ALA A 219 12.24 -7.91 -5.01
CA ALA A 219 13.14 -8.39 -3.96
C ALA A 219 14.58 -7.86 -4.16
N LEU A 220 15.02 -7.73 -5.41
CA LEU A 220 16.35 -7.23 -5.76
C LEU A 220 16.62 -5.81 -5.23
N LEU A 221 15.59 -4.96 -5.15
CA LEU A 221 15.72 -3.59 -4.64
C LEU A 221 15.97 -3.55 -3.12
N GLY A 222 15.53 -4.57 -2.39
CA GLY A 222 15.70 -4.66 -0.94
C GLY A 222 16.94 -5.43 -0.50
N LEU A 223 17.49 -6.32 -1.34
CA LEU A 223 18.60 -7.20 -0.97
C LEU A 223 19.86 -6.44 -0.55
N ALA A 224 20.34 -5.48 -1.34
CA ALA A 224 21.56 -4.75 -1.02
C ALA A 224 21.46 -3.94 0.30
N PRO A 225 20.40 -3.13 0.53
CA PRO A 225 20.16 -2.48 1.82
C PRO A 225 20.05 -3.46 2.99
N LEU A 226 19.38 -4.61 2.80
CA LEU A 226 19.25 -5.63 3.83
C LEU A 226 20.60 -6.26 4.19
N VAL A 227 21.42 -6.60 3.19
CA VAL A 227 22.76 -7.13 3.40
C VAL A 227 23.65 -6.12 4.11
N ALA A 228 23.63 -4.85 3.69
CA ALA A 228 24.37 -3.79 4.36
C ALA A 228 23.91 -3.62 5.82
N CYS A 229 22.59 -3.63 6.04
CA CYS A 229 21.99 -3.53 7.36
C CYS A 229 22.30 -4.74 8.25
N TRP A 230 22.44 -5.94 7.67
CA TRP A 230 22.80 -7.16 8.38
C TRP A 230 24.30 -7.20 8.71
N ARG A 231 25.17 -6.79 7.77
CA ARG A 231 26.62 -6.73 7.98
C ARG A 231 27.03 -5.70 9.03
N GLY A 232 26.34 -4.55 9.09
CA GLY A 232 26.56 -3.54 10.13
C GLY A 232 26.13 -3.94 11.54
N ARG A 233 25.71 -5.20 11.76
CA ARG A 233 25.46 -5.77 13.10
C ARG A 233 26.72 -6.34 13.75
N GLY A 234 27.77 -6.61 12.97
CA GLY A 234 29.07 -7.11 13.45
C GLY A 234 30.02 -5.96 13.71
#